data_AF-A0A1H0NYP0-F1
#
_entry.id   AF-A0A1H0NYP0-F1
#
_cell.length_a   1.000
_cell.length_b   1.000
_cell.length_c   1.000
_cell.angle_alpha   90.00
_cell.angle_beta   90.00
_cell.angle_gamma   90.00
#
_symmetry.space_group_name_H-M   'P 1'
#
loop_
_entity.id
_entity.type
_entity.pdbx_description
1 polymer ?
#
loop_
_entity_poly.entity_id
_entity_poly.type
_entity_poly.pdbx_seq_one_letter_code
_entity_poly.pdbx_strand_id
1 'polypeptide(L)'
;MELLITVVVAAEDEGTAREACAGITSLLGGRVIHTADCSDEEPGCRSVTISRRTTAPGTGNPAATLARVLRNTLRTLGSGFTGSRVSCEPPSAWTVVDAPELVGELVPGGERILLEAWQTAASSPEAATGAPDTTDRTAFQGTRRSG
;
A
#
# COMPACT_ATOMS: atom_id res chain seq x y z
N MET A 1 7.95 1.14 2.66
CA MET A 1 6.60 0.92 3.21
C MET A 1 5.57 1.33 2.19
N GLU A 2 4.38 0.77 2.30
CA GLU A 2 3.24 1.08 1.44
C GLU A 2 2.11 1.66 2.28
N LEU A 3 1.45 2.68 1.77
CA LEU A 3 0.25 3.27 2.35
C LEU A 3 -0.90 3.03 1.37
N LEU A 4 -1.95 2.37 1.84
CA LEU A 4 -3.22 2.22 1.14
C LEU A 4 -4.24 3.14 1.79
N ILE A 5 -5.01 3.83 0.96
CA ILE A 5 -6.07 4.74 1.37
C ILE A 5 -7.32 4.30 0.61
N THR A 6 -8.27 3.70 1.30
CA THR A 6 -9.56 3.31 0.73
C THR A 6 -10.60 4.31 1.19
N VAL A 7 -11.20 5.02 0.23
CA VAL A 7 -12.26 6.00 0.48
C VAL A 7 -13.58 5.40 0.01
N VAL A 8 -14.61 5.44 0.85
CA VAL A 8 -15.98 5.13 0.48
C VAL A 8 -16.69 6.43 0.11
N VAL A 9 -17.36 6.42 -1.03
CA VAL A 9 -17.98 7.60 -1.65
C VAL A 9 -19.34 7.20 -2.22
N ALA A 10 -20.33 8.07 -2.00
CA ALA A 10 -21.58 8.06 -2.74
C ALA A 10 -21.34 8.53 -4.18
N ALA A 11 -21.35 7.61 -5.13
CA ALA A 11 -21.16 7.89 -6.55
C ALA A 11 -21.89 6.87 -7.45
N GLU A 12 -22.59 7.39 -8.45
CA GLU A 12 -23.34 6.57 -9.42
C GLU A 12 -22.42 5.70 -10.28
N ASP A 13 -21.25 6.22 -10.66
CA ASP A 13 -20.29 5.54 -11.52
C ASP A 13 -18.82 5.62 -11.06
N GLU A 14 -17.97 4.79 -11.67
CA GLU A 14 -16.55 4.65 -11.36
C GLU A 14 -15.76 5.93 -11.69
N GLY A 15 -16.19 6.67 -12.71
CA GLY A 15 -15.58 7.92 -13.11
C GLY A 15 -15.82 9.00 -12.07
N THR A 16 -17.08 9.13 -11.64
CA THR A 16 -17.53 10.06 -10.60
C THR A 16 -16.82 9.79 -9.28
N ALA A 17 -16.70 8.51 -8.88
CA ALA A 17 -15.96 8.14 -7.67
C ALA A 17 -14.48 8.55 -7.73
N ARG A 18 -13.83 8.36 -8.88
CA ARG A 18 -12.43 8.77 -9.08
C ARG A 18 -12.26 10.28 -9.08
N GLU A 19 -13.17 11.00 -9.72
CA GLU A 19 -13.15 12.46 -9.76
C GLU A 19 -13.30 13.06 -8.36
N ALA A 20 -14.25 12.55 -7.57
CA ALA A 20 -14.40 12.93 -6.16
C ALA A 20 -13.10 12.71 -5.36
N CYS A 21 -12.39 11.61 -5.62
CA CYS A 21 -11.13 11.28 -4.95
C CYS A 21 -9.89 11.98 -5.55
N ALA A 22 -10.01 12.80 -6.60
CA ALA A 22 -8.86 13.41 -7.26
C ALA A 22 -8.10 14.37 -6.32
N GLY A 23 -8.84 15.13 -5.48
CA GLY A 23 -8.28 16.06 -4.51
C GLY A 23 -7.37 15.37 -3.48
N ILE A 24 -7.89 14.35 -2.80
CA ILE A 24 -7.10 13.57 -1.82
C ILE A 24 -5.95 12.81 -2.47
N THR A 25 -6.15 12.28 -3.70
CA THR A 25 -5.09 11.61 -4.46
C THR A 25 -3.92 12.55 -4.73
N SER A 26 -4.22 13.79 -5.16
CA SER A 26 -3.22 14.83 -5.39
C SER A 26 -2.54 15.28 -4.10
N LEU A 27 -3.32 15.55 -3.05
CA LEU A 27 -2.84 15.98 -1.73
C LEU A 27 -1.81 15.00 -1.14
N LEU A 28 -2.06 13.70 -1.27
CA LEU A 28 -1.18 12.65 -0.74
C LEU A 28 -0.07 12.24 -1.72
N GLY A 29 -0.12 12.69 -2.98
CA GLY A 29 0.79 12.23 -4.03
C GLY A 29 0.67 10.72 -4.28
N GLY A 30 -0.56 10.20 -4.25
CA GLY A 30 -0.88 8.79 -4.46
C GLY A 30 -1.29 8.46 -5.90
N ARG A 31 -1.62 7.19 -6.13
CA ARG A 31 -2.20 6.70 -7.38
C ARG A 31 -3.40 5.82 -7.07
N VAL A 32 -4.52 6.02 -7.75
CA VAL A 32 -5.65 5.09 -7.69
C VAL A 32 -5.23 3.75 -8.29
N ILE A 33 -5.31 2.68 -7.50
CA ILE A 33 -4.96 1.32 -7.91
C ILE A 33 -6.18 0.41 -8.06
N HIS A 34 -7.29 0.75 -7.40
CA HIS A 34 -8.51 -0.05 -7.44
C HIS A 34 -9.75 0.81 -7.22
N THR A 35 -10.86 0.39 -7.79
CA THR A 35 -12.19 0.94 -7.53
C THR A 35 -13.18 -0.23 -7.53
N ALA A 36 -14.08 -0.28 -6.56
CA ALA A 36 -15.08 -1.33 -6.42
C ALA A 36 -16.47 -0.75 -6.18
N ASP A 37 -17.46 -1.48 -6.67
CA ASP A 37 -18.86 -1.25 -6.38
C ASP A 37 -19.21 -1.89 -5.02
N CYS A 38 -19.74 -1.08 -4.09
CA CYS A 38 -20.23 -1.53 -2.78
C CYS A 38 -21.74 -1.38 -2.66
N SER A 39 -22.47 -1.29 -3.79
CA SER A 39 -23.91 -1.08 -3.81
C SER A 39 -24.75 -2.14 -3.11
N ASP A 40 -24.18 -3.34 -2.93
CA ASP A 40 -24.82 -4.42 -2.18
C ASP A 40 -24.96 -4.09 -0.68
N GLU A 41 -24.11 -3.20 -0.15
CA GLU A 41 -24.18 -2.69 1.22
C GLU A 41 -25.06 -1.43 1.30
N GLU A 42 -24.86 -0.48 0.39
CA GLU A 42 -25.63 0.77 0.32
C GLU A 42 -25.79 1.23 -1.15
N PRO A 43 -27.02 1.48 -1.65
CA PRO A 43 -27.23 1.88 -3.04
C PRO A 43 -26.43 3.14 -3.41
N GLY A 44 -25.64 3.06 -4.49
CA GLY A 44 -24.80 4.17 -4.95
C GLY A 44 -23.45 4.30 -4.22
N CYS A 45 -23.09 3.33 -3.38
CA CYS A 45 -21.78 3.25 -2.74
C CYS A 45 -20.70 2.77 -3.72
N ARG A 46 -19.55 3.47 -3.72
CA ARG A 46 -18.31 3.00 -4.35
C ARG A 46 -17.14 3.18 -3.42
N SER A 47 -16.14 2.31 -3.56
CA SER A 47 -14.85 2.45 -2.87
C SER A 47 -13.72 2.71 -3.87
N VAL A 48 -12.81 3.62 -3.51
CA VAL A 48 -11.61 3.97 -4.29
C VAL A 48 -10.38 3.74 -3.43
N THR A 49 -9.48 2.86 -3.88
CA THR A 49 -8.21 2.60 -3.20
C THR A 49 -7.06 3.31 -3.91
N ILE A 50 -6.37 4.15 -3.16
CA ILE A 50 -5.18 4.91 -3.55
C ILE A 50 -3.97 4.27 -2.87
N SER A 51 -2.90 4.03 -3.62
CA SER A 51 -1.61 3.61 -3.06
C SER A 51 -0.59 4.74 -3.09
N ARG A 52 0.27 4.74 -2.09
CA ARG A 52 1.42 5.64 -2.00
C ARG A 52 2.59 4.91 -1.35
N ARG A 53 3.75 4.92 -2.01
CA ARG A 53 4.98 4.44 -1.36
C ARG A 53 5.49 5.48 -0.39
N THR A 54 5.89 5.03 0.80
CA THR A 54 6.51 5.88 1.81
C THR A 54 7.87 5.31 2.21
N THR A 55 8.84 6.21 2.31
CA THR A 55 10.15 5.90 2.89
C THR A 55 10.01 6.03 4.40
N ALA A 56 10.23 4.94 5.13
CA ALA A 56 10.39 5.00 6.57
C ALA A 56 11.85 4.72 6.94
N PRO A 57 12.35 5.31 8.03
CA PRO A 57 13.67 4.98 8.55
C PRO A 57 13.75 3.47 8.79
N GLY A 58 14.76 2.81 8.23
CA GLY A 58 14.94 1.36 8.31
C GLY A 58 15.35 0.82 9.68
N THR A 59 15.40 1.67 10.70
CA THR A 59 15.84 1.34 12.05
C THR A 59 14.81 1.81 13.08
N GLY A 60 14.34 0.90 13.95
CA GLY A 60 13.40 1.23 15.04
C GLY A 60 12.31 0.18 15.28
N ASN A 61 11.42 0.45 16.24
CA ASN A 61 10.26 -0.39 16.54
C ASN A 61 9.26 -0.35 15.36
N PRO A 62 8.95 -1.51 14.72
CA PRO A 62 8.04 -1.58 13.58
C PRO A 62 6.67 -0.95 13.81
N ALA A 63 6.06 -1.20 14.96
CA ALA A 63 4.75 -0.65 15.32
C ALA A 63 4.80 0.87 15.47
N ALA A 64 5.86 1.41 16.07
CA ALA A 64 6.04 2.85 16.22
C ALA A 64 6.22 3.54 14.86
N THR A 65 6.97 2.92 13.95
CA THR A 65 7.16 3.41 12.58
C THR A 65 5.85 3.43 11.80
N LEU A 66 5.10 2.34 11.81
CA LEU A 66 3.78 2.23 11.20
C LEU A 66 2.81 3.30 11.73
N ALA A 67 2.72 3.43 13.05
CA ALA A 67 1.85 4.41 13.69
C ALA A 67 2.23 5.85 13.32
N ARG A 68 3.53 6.14 13.17
CA ARG A 68 4.01 7.47 12.76
C ARG A 68 3.62 7.79 11.33
N VAL A 69 3.70 6.82 10.41
CA VAL A 69 3.23 7.00 9.03
C VAL A 69 1.75 7.41 9.02
N LEU A 70 0.89 6.67 9.72
CA LEU A 70 -0.53 7.01 9.79
C LEU A 70 -0.80 8.38 10.42
N ARG A 71 -0.17 8.69 11.56
CA ARG A 71 -0.35 10.00 12.22
C ARG A 71 0.13 11.18 11.36
N ASN A 72 1.19 10.99 10.58
CA ASN A 72 1.65 12.01 9.64
C ASN A 72 0.69 12.18 8.46
N THR A 73 0.13 11.09 7.94
CA THR A 73 -0.91 11.13 6.92
C THR A 73 -2.15 11.85 7.44
N LEU A 74 -2.68 11.48 8.61
CA LEU A 74 -3.83 12.14 9.24
C LEU A 74 -3.61 13.65 9.40
N ARG A 75 -2.42 14.08 9.83
CA ARG A 75 -2.07 15.51 9.91
C ARG A 75 -2.09 16.21 8.55
N THR A 76 -1.73 15.50 7.49
CA THR A 76 -1.76 16.03 6.11
C THR A 76 -3.20 16.19 5.62
N LEU A 77 -4.11 15.30 6.02
CA LEU A 77 -5.54 15.40 5.68
C LEU A 77 -6.20 16.60 6.36
N GLY A 78 -5.76 16.96 7.57
CA GLY A 78 -6.23 18.15 8.28
C GLY A 78 -6.33 17.92 9.80
N SER A 79 -6.55 18.98 10.55
CA SER A 79 -6.61 18.91 12.02
C SER A 79 -7.76 18.02 12.53
N GLY A 80 -8.90 18.00 11.84
CA GLY A 80 -10.06 17.17 12.18
C GLY A 80 -9.77 15.67 12.20
N PHE A 81 -8.77 15.21 11.43
CA PHE A 81 -8.41 13.79 11.32
C PHE A 81 -7.42 13.33 12.41
N THR A 82 -6.78 14.25 13.15
CA THR A 82 -5.69 13.90 14.06
C THR A 82 -6.13 13.15 15.32
N GLY A 83 -7.43 13.18 15.64
CA GLY A 83 -8.02 12.46 16.76
C GLY A 83 -8.29 10.97 16.50
N SER A 84 -8.16 10.49 15.25
CA SER A 84 -8.51 9.11 14.89
C SER A 84 -7.62 8.08 15.58
N ARG A 85 -8.24 7.03 16.13
CA ARG A 85 -7.53 5.93 16.79
C ARG A 85 -6.72 5.13 15.77
N VAL A 86 -5.46 4.90 16.10
CA VAL A 86 -4.56 4.05 15.30
C VAL A 86 -4.41 2.69 15.98
N SER A 87 -4.75 1.64 15.25
CA SER A 87 -4.50 0.24 15.61
C SER A 87 -3.18 -0.21 14.98
N CYS A 88 -2.34 -0.91 15.74
CA CYS A 88 -1.03 -1.37 15.28
C CYS A 88 -0.88 -2.87 15.51
N GLU A 89 -0.75 -3.62 14.44
CA GLU A 89 -0.50 -5.06 14.46
C GLU A 89 0.49 -5.37 13.33
N PRO A 90 1.82 -5.26 13.57
CA PRO A 90 2.82 -5.54 12.56
C PRO A 90 2.54 -6.88 11.85
N PRO A 91 2.60 -6.93 10.50
CA PRO A 91 3.30 -5.99 9.61
C PRO A 91 2.51 -4.72 9.22
N SER A 92 1.28 -4.53 9.71
CA SER A 92 0.44 -3.39 9.35
C SER A 92 0.03 -2.52 10.55
N ALA A 93 -0.49 -1.35 10.24
CA ALA A 93 -1.28 -0.54 11.16
C ALA A 93 -2.38 0.11 10.34
N TRP A 94 -3.50 0.41 10.99
CA TRP A 94 -4.63 1.03 10.33
C TRP A 94 -5.37 2.02 11.21
N THR A 95 -6.15 2.88 10.57
CA THR A 95 -7.12 3.75 11.21
C THR A 95 -8.33 3.88 10.29
N VAL A 96 -9.52 3.97 10.89
CA VAL A 96 -10.78 4.22 10.20
C VAL A 96 -11.26 5.59 10.64
N VAL A 97 -11.59 6.42 9.67
CA VAL A 97 -12.25 7.71 9.86
C VAL A 97 -13.68 7.55 9.36
N ASP A 98 -14.61 7.35 10.30
CA ASP A 98 -16.03 7.16 10.05
C ASP A 98 -16.77 8.42 10.51
N ALA A 99 -16.68 9.47 9.68
CA ALA A 99 -17.19 10.81 9.97
C ALA A 99 -17.56 11.49 8.65
N PRO A 100 -18.76 11.22 8.09
CA PRO A 100 -19.14 11.66 6.75
C PRO A 100 -19.04 13.17 6.54
N GLU A 101 -19.31 13.98 7.56
CA GLU A 101 -19.20 15.43 7.46
C GLU A 101 -17.74 15.87 7.28
N LEU A 102 -16.82 15.27 8.02
CA LEU A 102 -15.39 15.55 7.94
C LEU A 102 -14.77 14.99 6.66
N VAL A 103 -15.17 13.78 6.25
CA VAL A 103 -14.69 13.15 5.02
C VAL A 103 -15.22 13.90 3.80
N GLY A 104 -16.49 14.34 3.86
CA GLY A 104 -17.17 15.13 2.83
C GLY A 104 -16.49 16.48 2.52
N GLU A 105 -15.84 17.11 3.51
CA GLU A 105 -15.03 18.32 3.30
C GLU A 105 -13.81 18.06 2.41
N LEU A 106 -13.28 16.84 2.41
CA LEU A 106 -12.08 16.46 1.66
C LEU A 106 -12.41 15.75 0.34
N VAL A 107 -13.46 14.94 0.33
CA VAL A 107 -13.91 14.13 -0.80
C VAL A 107 -15.41 14.34 -0.95
N PRO A 108 -15.88 14.99 -2.03
CA PRO A 108 -17.31 15.17 -2.26
C PRO A 108 -18.07 13.84 -2.22
N GLY A 109 -19.10 13.75 -1.37
CA GLY A 109 -19.85 12.52 -1.16
C GLY A 109 -19.09 11.43 -0.39
N GLY A 110 -17.93 11.75 0.21
CA GLY A 110 -17.13 10.81 0.97
C GLY A 110 -17.73 10.52 2.35
N GLU A 111 -17.80 9.24 2.69
CA GLU A 111 -18.47 8.76 3.92
C GLU A 111 -17.46 8.27 4.94
N ARG A 112 -16.43 7.55 4.46
CA ARG A 112 -15.43 6.90 5.30
C ARG A 112 -14.07 6.84 4.61
N ILE A 113 -13.00 6.91 5.41
CA ILE A 113 -11.64 6.63 4.97
C ILE A 113 -11.03 5.52 5.82
N LEU A 114 -10.51 4.48 5.18
CA LEU A 114 -9.59 3.52 5.76
C LEU A 114 -8.16 3.88 5.32
N LEU A 115 -7.27 4.10 6.28
CA LEU A 115 -5.84 4.25 6.02
C LEU A 115 -5.10 3.04 6.57
N GLU A 116 -4.29 2.40 5.74
CA GLU A 116 -3.49 1.25 6.11
C GLU A 116 -2.02 1.48 5.74
N ALA A 117 -1.13 1.37 6.72
CA ALA A 117 0.30 1.34 6.49
C ALA A 117 0.79 -0.10 6.55
N TRP A 118 1.58 -0.51 5.56
CA TRP A 118 2.14 -1.84 5.42
C TRP A 118 3.66 -1.79 5.37
N GLN A 119 4.30 -2.66 6.14
CA GLN A 119 5.71 -2.96 5.97
C GLN A 119 5.88 -3.84 4.73
N THR A 120 6.52 -3.29 3.71
CA THR A 120 6.99 -4.07 2.56
C THR A 120 8.21 -4.86 2.99
N ALA A 121 8.21 -6.18 2.78
CA ALA A 121 9.41 -6.99 2.96
C ALA A 121 10.53 -6.38 2.12
N ALA A 122 11.73 -6.26 2.68
CA ALA A 122 12.90 -5.96 1.87
C ALA A 122 13.01 -7.08 0.84
N SER A 123 12.86 -6.76 -0.44
CA SER A 123 13.30 -7.66 -1.50
C SER A 123 14.78 -7.92 -1.24
N SER A 124 15.13 -9.13 -0.79
CA SER A 124 16.52 -9.56 -0.76
C SER A 124 17.12 -9.27 -2.13
N PRO A 125 18.30 -8.62 -2.24
CA PRO A 125 18.99 -8.61 -3.52
C PRO A 125 19.27 -10.07 -3.83
N GLU A 126 18.60 -10.62 -4.85
CA GLU A 126 18.94 -11.91 -5.39
C GLU A 126 20.43 -11.86 -5.72
N ALA A 127 21.20 -12.70 -5.05
CA ALA A 127 22.64 -12.71 -5.16
C ALA A 127 23.01 -12.90 -6.64
N ALA A 128 23.79 -11.97 -7.17
CA ALA A 128 24.63 -12.21 -8.33
C ALA A 128 25.53 -13.42 -8.02
N THR A 129 25.04 -14.62 -8.33
CA THR A 129 25.81 -15.86 -8.43
C THR A 129 25.71 -16.21 -9.91
N GLY A 130 26.58 -15.68 -10.75
CA GLY A 130 27.95 -16.18 -10.83
C GLY A 130 27.90 -17.45 -11.68
N ALA A 131 27.84 -17.30 -13.00
CA ALA A 131 28.04 -18.40 -13.92
C ALA A 131 29.48 -18.92 -13.76
N PRO A 132 29.70 -20.22 -13.52
CA PRO A 132 30.99 -20.83 -13.76
C PRO A 132 31.03 -21.41 -15.17
N ASP A 133 31.81 -20.72 -16.00
CA ASP A 133 32.78 -21.24 -16.97
C ASP A 133 32.55 -22.66 -17.51
N THR A 134 32.10 -22.76 -18.77
CA THR A 134 32.10 -24.01 -19.52
C THR A 134 33.49 -24.24 -20.11
N THR A 135 34.44 -24.74 -19.30
CA THR A 135 35.73 -25.18 -19.81
C THR A 135 35.92 -26.69 -19.60
N ASP A 136 35.86 -27.39 -20.73
CA ASP A 136 36.63 -28.56 -21.15
C ASP A 136 37.23 -29.47 -20.05
N ARG A 137 36.79 -30.73 -20.04
CA ARG A 137 37.64 -31.85 -19.63
C ARG A 137 37.22 -33.16 -20.29
N THR A 138 37.73 -33.35 -21.51
CA THR A 138 38.21 -34.62 -22.10
C THR A 138 38.24 -35.83 -21.14
N ALA A 139 37.40 -36.84 -21.43
CA ALA A 139 37.44 -38.14 -20.77
C ALA A 139 38.34 -39.13 -21.54
N PHE A 140 39.56 -39.24 -21.01
CA PHE A 140 40.36 -40.43 -20.72
C PHE A 140 40.37 -41.66 -21.66
N GLN A 141 41.61 -42.00 -22.03
CA GLN A 141 42.10 -43.11 -22.85
C GLN A 141 41.65 -44.50 -22.39
N GLY A 142 41.44 -45.35 -23.39
CA GLY A 142 41.21 -46.78 -23.23
C GLY A 142 42.46 -47.60 -22.94
N THR A 143 42.15 -48.83 -22.51
CA THR A 143 42.93 -50.07 -22.63
C THR A 143 44.24 -50.20 -21.85
N ARG A 144 44.14 -50.92 -20.72
CA ARG A 144 45.08 -52.00 -20.38
C ARG A 144 44.31 -53.27 -20.08
N ARG A 145 44.62 -54.36 -20.77
CA ARG A 145 44.91 -55.66 -20.15
C ARG A 145 45.69 -56.54 -21.12
N SER A 146 46.80 -57.05 -20.59
CA SER A 146 47.70 -58.04 -21.16
C SER A 146 47.06 -59.43 -21.10
N GLY A 147 47.46 -60.29 -22.05
CA GLY A 147 47.11 -61.71 -22.15
C GLY A 147 47.48 -62.22 -23.52
#